data_AF-A0A8T4R6R1-F1
#
_entry.id   AF-A0A8T4R6R1-F1
#
_cell.length_a   1.000
_cell.length_b   1.000
_cell.length_c   1.000
_cell.angle_alpha   90.00
_cell.angle_beta   90.00
_cell.angle_gamma   90.00
#
_symmetry.space_group_name_H-M   'P 1'
#
loop_
_entity.id
_entity.type
_entity.pdbx_description
1 polymer ?
#
loop_
_entity_poly.entity_id
_entity_poly.type
_entity_poly.pdbx_seq_one_letter_code
_entity_poly.pdbx_strand_id
1 'polypeptide(L)'
;MRIESRMPRFDKSKGTFMTKQMDWNDLQKEAEEMTGRAREVWKQWKSGDLTQKDFESTNWARFKEVKTESDIKIKPEEAYVISTLETNAANSRGWALHYGAGYENDVDKIRKMKKALEFYEKLESDLPEDEKWKLKVKMREGGMDMFVPEEEKMPSEWIKKELKQREQHLKQTQEASSSQWAQAAEAAETIRHVQSADTYALKESYDSYAQSGIVAMQQTDKLQKEGKLKKPLAIAMENLYPESFGAHPEELITLIQNSRERMQEMLVKRGMAEEEAKKKAETHITATLDTGHLNMWRKYWTGDPQKSLKENDEEFNKWMMEKVVKLSDSGVLGHIHLVDNYGYQDDHLAPGEGNTPVKLMIETLKSKGYKGEIIVEPGADYTTDVSGFHTVMKTWSLFGSPVYGAASGVGSSKRGWGEVGYGWFGQTQPPYFTFGGYSPSEEWTLWSGVQLE
;
A
#
# COMPACT_ATOMS: atom_id res chain seq x y z
N MET A 1 -17.05 -8.05 -22.93
CA MET A 1 -18.02 -8.06 -21.83
C MET A 1 -18.61 -6.67 -21.68
N ARG A 2 -19.62 -6.42 -22.51
CA ARG A 2 -20.60 -5.37 -22.20
C ARG A 2 -21.26 -5.74 -20.87
N ILE A 3 -21.74 -4.76 -20.11
CA ILE A 3 -22.55 -4.92 -18.88
C ILE A 3 -23.60 -6.05 -19.01
N GLU A 4 -24.13 -6.24 -20.23
CA GLU A 4 -25.01 -7.34 -20.65
C GLU A 4 -24.54 -8.76 -20.27
N SER A 5 -23.25 -9.03 -20.09
CA SER A 5 -22.75 -10.35 -19.66
C SER A 5 -22.90 -10.61 -18.16
N ARG A 6 -23.01 -9.55 -17.35
CA ARG A 6 -23.26 -9.62 -15.91
C ARG A 6 -24.74 -9.56 -15.57
N MET A 7 -25.57 -9.08 -16.50
CA MET A 7 -27.02 -9.01 -16.29
C MET A 7 -27.60 -10.43 -16.13
N PRO A 8 -28.37 -10.68 -15.05
CA PRO A 8 -29.09 -11.92 -14.91
C PRO A 8 -29.98 -12.14 -16.12
N ARG A 9 -29.90 -13.33 -16.75
CA ARG A 9 -30.75 -13.68 -17.88
C ARG A 9 -31.95 -14.46 -17.37
N PHE A 10 -33.15 -14.03 -17.75
CA PHE A 10 -34.37 -14.76 -17.39
C PHE A 10 -34.43 -16.07 -18.18
N ASP A 11 -34.34 -17.19 -17.46
CA ASP A 11 -34.53 -18.52 -18.01
C ASP A 11 -36.04 -18.85 -17.98
N LYS A 12 -36.69 -18.71 -19.14
CA LYS A 12 -38.13 -18.99 -19.29
C LYS A 12 -38.50 -20.41 -18.90
N SER A 13 -37.60 -21.38 -19.06
CA SER A 13 -37.89 -22.78 -18.74
C SER A 13 -37.94 -23.05 -17.25
N LYS A 14 -37.14 -22.30 -16.47
CA LYS A 14 -37.06 -22.42 -15.02
C LYS A 14 -37.88 -21.37 -14.27
N GLY A 15 -38.32 -20.32 -14.96
CA GLY A 15 -39.02 -19.18 -14.35
C GLY A 15 -38.12 -18.38 -13.40
N THR A 16 -36.80 -18.48 -13.54
CA THR A 16 -35.83 -17.84 -12.65
C THR A 16 -34.79 -17.03 -13.44
N PHE A 17 -34.17 -16.05 -12.79
CA PHE A 17 -33.02 -15.36 -13.33
C PHE A 17 -31.74 -16.15 -13.06
N MET A 18 -30.96 -16.40 -14.12
CA MET A 18 -29.68 -17.08 -14.04
C MET A 18 -28.55 -16.05 -14.02
N THR A 19 -27.67 -16.14 -13.04
CA THR A 19 -26.43 -15.35 -12.95
C THR A 19 -25.23 -16.21 -13.32
N LYS A 20 -24.30 -15.67 -14.11
CA LYS A 20 -22.99 -16.30 -14.33
C LYS A 20 -22.04 -15.84 -13.21
N GLN A 21 -21.51 -16.78 -12.44
CA GLN A 21 -20.38 -16.48 -11.55
C GLN A 21 -19.13 -16.29 -12.41
N MET A 22 -18.44 -15.16 -12.23
CA MET A 22 -17.21 -14.87 -12.96
C MET A 22 -16.03 -15.55 -12.29
N ASP A 23 -15.15 -16.12 -13.09
CA ASP A 23 -13.85 -16.60 -12.66
C ASP A 23 -12.74 -15.56 -12.91
N TRP A 24 -11.50 -15.90 -12.53
CA TRP A 24 -10.36 -15.00 -12.72
C TRP A 24 -10.09 -14.67 -14.20
N ASN A 25 -10.31 -15.62 -15.12
CA ASN A 25 -10.08 -15.40 -16.55
C ASN A 25 -11.13 -14.43 -17.12
N ASP A 26 -12.36 -14.50 -16.64
CA ASP A 26 -13.40 -13.54 -16.98
C ASP A 26 -13.02 -12.12 -16.51
N LEU A 27 -12.46 -11.97 -15.31
CA LEU A 27 -11.97 -10.68 -14.78
C LEU A 27 -10.78 -10.12 -15.55
N GLN A 28 -9.85 -10.98 -15.99
CA GLN A 28 -8.72 -10.56 -16.84
C GLN A 28 -9.20 -9.99 -18.16
N LYS A 29 -10.13 -10.66 -18.84
CA LYS A 29 -10.73 -10.17 -20.09
C LYS A 29 -11.47 -8.86 -19.90
N GLU A 30 -12.21 -8.74 -18.81
CA GLU A 30 -12.92 -7.50 -18.50
C GLU A 30 -11.94 -6.34 -18.26
N ALA A 31 -10.85 -6.58 -17.54
CA ALA A 31 -9.80 -5.58 -17.33
C ALA A 31 -9.14 -5.13 -18.64
N GLU A 32 -8.89 -6.04 -19.58
CA GLU A 32 -8.38 -5.71 -20.92
C GLU A 32 -9.35 -4.82 -21.70
N GLU A 33 -10.65 -5.10 -21.63
CA GLU A 33 -11.67 -4.30 -22.29
C GLU A 33 -11.85 -2.93 -21.63
N MET A 34 -11.83 -2.86 -20.30
CA MET A 34 -11.82 -1.59 -19.56
C MET A 34 -10.58 -0.76 -19.93
N THR A 35 -9.43 -1.41 -20.06
CA THR A 35 -8.19 -0.78 -20.54
C THR A 35 -8.39 -0.20 -21.95
N GLY A 36 -8.99 -0.96 -22.87
CA GLY A 36 -9.32 -0.48 -24.21
C GLY A 36 -10.22 0.75 -24.19
N ARG A 37 -11.29 0.75 -23.37
CA ARG A 37 -12.18 1.91 -23.19
C ARG A 37 -11.45 3.13 -22.62
N ALA A 38 -10.60 2.92 -21.62
CA ALA A 38 -9.84 3.98 -20.99
C ALA A 38 -8.85 4.63 -21.98
N ARG A 39 -8.18 3.81 -22.80
CA ARG A 39 -7.26 4.28 -23.86
C ARG A 39 -7.99 5.10 -24.92
N GLU A 40 -9.16 4.63 -25.35
CA GLU A 40 -9.98 5.34 -26.34
C GLU A 40 -10.43 6.72 -25.83
N VAL A 41 -10.93 6.80 -24.59
CA VAL A 41 -11.32 8.08 -23.97
C VAL A 41 -10.11 9.01 -23.81
N TRP A 42 -8.96 8.46 -23.41
CA TRP A 42 -7.72 9.24 -23.30
C TRP A 42 -7.25 9.76 -24.66
N LYS A 43 -7.36 8.98 -25.74
CA LYS A 43 -7.06 9.43 -27.11
C LYS A 43 -7.94 10.59 -27.52
N GLN A 44 -9.25 10.46 -27.34
CA GLN A 44 -10.22 11.52 -27.66
C GLN A 44 -9.91 12.81 -26.89
N TRP A 45 -9.48 12.70 -25.64
CA TRP A 45 -9.02 13.87 -24.88
C TRP A 45 -7.72 14.46 -25.43
N LYS A 46 -6.72 13.63 -25.75
CA LYS A 46 -5.43 14.11 -26.30
C LYS A 46 -5.56 14.68 -27.72
N SER A 47 -6.51 14.21 -28.53
CA SER A 47 -6.80 14.77 -29.86
C SER A 47 -7.61 16.08 -29.79
N GLY A 48 -8.22 16.39 -28.64
CA GLY A 48 -9.10 17.55 -28.46
C GLY A 48 -10.57 17.28 -28.80
N ASP A 49 -10.93 16.04 -29.15
CA ASP A 49 -12.32 15.62 -29.39
C ASP A 49 -13.15 15.61 -28.10
N LEU A 50 -12.49 15.48 -26.94
CA LEU A 50 -13.09 15.55 -25.63
C LEU A 50 -12.53 16.74 -24.85
N THR A 51 -13.40 17.58 -24.28
CA THR A 51 -12.95 18.72 -23.47
C THR A 51 -12.31 18.24 -22.16
N GLN A 52 -11.48 19.08 -21.53
CA GLN A 52 -10.90 18.78 -20.22
C GLN A 52 -11.97 18.46 -19.18
N LYS A 53 -13.06 19.24 -19.17
CA LYS A 53 -14.19 19.08 -18.25
C LYS A 53 -14.90 17.74 -18.48
N ASP A 54 -15.09 17.36 -19.74
CA ASP A 54 -15.75 16.11 -20.07
C ASP A 54 -14.86 14.91 -19.72
N PHE A 55 -13.55 14.99 -20.01
CA PHE A 55 -12.59 13.98 -19.61
C PHE A 55 -12.57 13.77 -18.09
N GLU A 56 -12.53 14.86 -17.32
CA GLU A 56 -12.56 14.83 -15.85
C GLU A 56 -13.87 14.26 -15.28
N SER A 57 -14.96 14.32 -16.06
CA SER A 57 -16.24 13.70 -15.68
C SER A 57 -16.31 12.19 -15.96
N THR A 58 -15.35 11.64 -16.72
CA THR A 58 -15.32 10.20 -17.03
C THR A 58 -14.75 9.37 -15.88
N ASN A 59 -15.00 8.06 -15.91
CA ASN A 59 -14.38 7.08 -15.00
C ASN A 59 -12.85 6.97 -15.16
N TRP A 60 -12.29 7.59 -16.20
CA TRP A 60 -10.88 7.45 -16.61
C TRP A 60 -10.04 8.69 -16.33
N ALA A 61 -10.61 9.68 -15.62
CA ALA A 61 -9.94 10.93 -15.26
C ALA A 61 -8.59 10.71 -14.55
N ARG A 62 -8.44 9.59 -13.81
CA ARG A 62 -7.19 9.18 -13.14
C ARG A 62 -5.99 9.04 -14.08
N PHE A 63 -6.21 8.87 -15.39
CA PHE A 63 -5.15 8.77 -16.39
C PHE A 63 -4.71 10.12 -16.99
N LYS A 64 -5.14 11.24 -16.41
CA LYS A 64 -4.76 12.60 -16.86
C LYS A 64 -3.25 12.79 -16.98
N GLU A 65 -2.49 12.26 -16.02
CA GLU A 65 -1.04 12.45 -15.91
C GLU A 65 -0.21 11.39 -16.64
N VAL A 66 -0.87 10.41 -17.26
CA VAL A 66 -0.19 9.36 -18.02
C VAL A 66 0.49 9.95 -19.26
N LYS A 67 1.75 9.56 -19.49
CA LYS A 67 2.57 10.01 -20.61
C LYS A 67 2.23 9.28 -21.91
N THR A 68 2.06 7.96 -21.85
CA THR A 68 1.84 7.13 -23.04
C THR A 68 0.58 6.27 -22.90
N GLU A 69 -0.09 5.99 -24.02
CA GLU A 69 -1.27 5.12 -24.03
C GLU A 69 -0.98 3.73 -23.44
N SER A 70 0.24 3.21 -23.64
CA SER A 70 0.67 1.91 -23.12
C SER A 70 0.65 1.83 -21.59
N ASP A 71 0.84 2.96 -20.90
CA ASP A 71 0.82 3.02 -19.44
C ASP A 71 -0.61 2.98 -18.87
N ILE A 72 -1.63 3.15 -19.72
CA ILE A 72 -3.03 2.98 -19.34
C ILE A 72 -3.30 1.49 -19.26
N LYS A 73 -3.51 1.01 -18.04
CA LYS A 73 -3.85 -0.37 -17.73
C LYS A 73 -4.82 -0.41 -16.55
N ILE A 74 -5.89 -1.18 -16.71
CA ILE A 74 -6.79 -1.58 -15.62
C ILE A 74 -6.38 -2.98 -15.19
N LYS A 75 -6.24 -3.20 -13.88
CA LYS A 75 -5.94 -4.54 -13.35
C LYS A 75 -7.19 -5.37 -13.09
N PRO A 76 -7.13 -6.71 -13.09
CA PRO A 76 -8.31 -7.57 -12.84
C PRO A 76 -9.03 -7.25 -11.53
N GLU A 77 -8.29 -6.95 -10.46
CA GLU A 77 -8.85 -6.56 -9.16
C GLU A 77 -9.54 -5.19 -9.21
N GLU A 78 -9.01 -4.23 -9.97
CA GLU A 78 -9.67 -2.94 -10.19
C GLU A 78 -10.95 -3.13 -11.01
N ALA A 79 -10.89 -3.94 -12.07
CA ALA A 79 -12.03 -4.24 -12.94
C ALA A 79 -13.16 -4.92 -12.15
N TYR A 80 -12.83 -5.83 -11.23
CA TYR A 80 -13.81 -6.45 -10.34
C TYR A 80 -14.55 -5.41 -9.48
N VAL A 81 -13.81 -4.50 -8.83
CA VAL A 81 -14.40 -3.45 -7.98
C VAL A 81 -15.22 -2.46 -8.82
N ILE A 82 -14.66 -1.97 -9.92
CA ILE A 82 -15.36 -1.05 -10.85
C ILE A 82 -16.67 -1.65 -11.31
N SER A 83 -16.65 -2.89 -11.76
CA SER A 83 -17.86 -3.53 -12.29
C SER A 83 -18.91 -3.82 -11.21
N THR A 84 -18.48 -4.11 -9.99
CA THR A 84 -19.37 -4.26 -8.83
C THR A 84 -20.07 -2.94 -8.54
N LEU A 85 -19.33 -1.84 -8.54
CA LEU A 85 -19.89 -0.49 -8.37
C LEU A 85 -20.77 -0.08 -9.56
N GLU A 86 -20.42 -0.43 -10.80
CA GLU A 86 -21.26 -0.18 -11.98
C GLU A 86 -22.61 -0.90 -11.85
N THR A 87 -22.58 -2.13 -11.34
CA THR A 87 -23.78 -2.95 -11.07
C THR A 87 -24.64 -2.32 -9.97
N ASN A 88 -24.02 -1.90 -8.86
CA ASN A 88 -24.72 -1.22 -7.77
C ASN A 88 -25.35 0.09 -8.25
N ALA A 89 -24.60 0.90 -9.01
CA ALA A 89 -25.11 2.15 -9.58
C ALA A 89 -26.29 1.89 -10.52
N ALA A 90 -26.23 0.85 -11.35
CA ALA A 90 -27.34 0.46 -12.22
C ALA A 90 -28.57 -0.01 -11.44
N ASN A 91 -28.37 -0.78 -10.38
CA ASN A 91 -29.44 -1.24 -9.49
C ASN A 91 -30.13 -0.05 -8.79
N SER A 92 -29.35 0.86 -8.20
CA SER A 92 -29.88 2.07 -7.56
C SER A 92 -30.63 2.95 -8.57
N ARG A 93 -30.13 3.13 -9.81
CA ARG A 93 -30.90 3.82 -10.86
C ARG A 93 -32.24 3.12 -11.16
N GLY A 94 -32.24 1.79 -11.21
CA GLY A 94 -33.45 0.99 -11.39
C GLY A 94 -34.47 1.24 -10.29
N TRP A 95 -34.04 1.23 -9.02
CA TRP A 95 -34.92 1.55 -7.88
C TRP A 95 -35.36 3.00 -7.86
N ALA A 96 -34.49 3.94 -8.24
CA ALA A 96 -34.86 5.34 -8.31
C ALA A 96 -36.01 5.57 -9.30
N LEU A 97 -35.95 4.90 -10.46
CA LEU A 97 -37.02 4.90 -11.45
C LEU A 97 -38.27 4.16 -10.95
N HIS A 98 -38.09 3.04 -10.24
CA HIS A 98 -39.21 2.28 -9.67
C HIS A 98 -39.97 3.09 -8.61
N TYR A 99 -39.27 3.69 -7.65
CA TYR A 99 -39.90 4.53 -6.64
C TYR A 99 -40.52 5.77 -7.27
N GLY A 100 -39.82 6.43 -8.20
CA GLY A 100 -40.35 7.59 -8.92
C GLY A 100 -41.49 7.27 -9.90
N ALA A 101 -41.82 5.99 -10.12
CA ALA A 101 -42.88 5.60 -11.03
C ALA A 101 -44.23 6.10 -10.50
N GLY A 102 -44.93 6.91 -11.31
CA GLY A 102 -46.21 7.48 -10.92
C GLY A 102 -46.13 8.79 -10.13
N TYR A 103 -44.94 9.33 -9.88
CA TYR A 103 -44.77 10.63 -9.21
C TYR A 103 -45.60 11.74 -9.86
N GLU A 104 -45.53 11.87 -11.19
CA GLU A 104 -46.32 12.87 -11.94
C GLU A 104 -47.84 12.66 -11.79
N ASN A 105 -48.28 11.39 -11.76
CA ASN A 105 -49.68 11.04 -11.57
C ASN A 105 -50.17 11.43 -10.16
N ASP A 106 -49.34 11.19 -9.14
CA ASP A 106 -49.66 11.59 -7.77
C ASP A 106 -49.69 13.11 -7.60
N VAL A 107 -48.75 13.83 -8.23
CA VAL A 107 -48.78 15.30 -8.28
C VAL A 107 -50.09 15.80 -8.91
N ASP A 108 -50.51 15.22 -10.03
CA ASP A 108 -51.76 15.61 -10.70
C ASP A 108 -53.00 15.26 -9.88
N LYS A 109 -53.04 14.07 -9.25
CA LYS A 109 -54.13 13.67 -8.35
C LYS A 109 -54.24 14.59 -7.15
N ILE A 110 -53.13 14.89 -6.47
CA ILE A 110 -53.10 15.84 -5.35
C ILE A 110 -53.64 17.20 -5.82
N ARG A 111 -53.22 17.69 -6.99
CA ARG A 111 -53.71 18.94 -7.56
C ARG A 111 -55.23 18.92 -7.80
N LYS A 112 -55.76 17.84 -8.36
CA LYS A 112 -57.21 17.66 -8.58
C LYS A 112 -57.97 17.59 -7.25
N MET A 113 -57.42 16.88 -6.27
CA MET A 113 -58.01 16.76 -4.93
C MET A 113 -58.04 18.09 -4.18
N LYS A 114 -57.02 18.95 -4.30
CA LYS A 114 -57.06 20.31 -3.72
C LYS A 114 -58.22 21.13 -4.30
N LYS A 115 -58.43 21.09 -5.62
CA LYS A 115 -59.58 21.76 -6.25
C LYS A 115 -60.91 21.18 -5.81
N ALA A 116 -61.01 19.86 -5.68
CA ALA A 116 -62.22 19.22 -5.18
C ALA A 116 -62.49 19.60 -3.71
N LEU A 117 -61.44 19.69 -2.89
CA LEU A 117 -61.55 20.11 -1.50
C LEU A 117 -62.15 21.51 -1.38
N GLU A 118 -61.61 22.48 -2.12
CA GLU A 118 -62.12 23.85 -2.16
C GLU A 118 -63.60 23.91 -2.56
N PHE A 119 -64.00 23.10 -3.55
CA PHE A 119 -65.39 23.00 -3.99
C PHE A 119 -66.31 22.46 -2.88
N TYR A 120 -65.95 21.33 -2.27
CA TYR A 120 -66.77 20.69 -1.24
C TYR A 120 -66.82 21.50 0.06
N GLU A 121 -65.72 22.12 0.49
CA GLU A 121 -65.73 23.01 1.65
C GLU A 121 -66.70 24.18 1.47
N LYS A 122 -66.73 24.78 0.27
CA LYS A 122 -67.69 25.84 -0.05
C LYS A 122 -69.13 25.32 -0.02
N LEU A 123 -69.40 24.21 -0.72
CA LEU A 123 -70.74 23.62 -0.77
C LEU A 123 -71.26 23.24 0.62
N GLU A 124 -70.41 22.65 1.45
CA GLU A 124 -70.73 22.27 2.83
C GLU A 124 -70.96 23.50 3.72
N SER A 125 -70.27 24.63 3.46
CA SER A 125 -70.50 25.88 4.20
C SER A 125 -71.79 26.59 3.82
N ASP A 126 -72.25 26.43 2.57
CA ASP A 126 -73.46 27.07 2.04
C ASP A 126 -74.75 26.29 2.39
N LEU A 127 -74.65 25.04 2.86
CA LEU A 127 -75.79 24.18 3.18
C LEU A 127 -76.27 24.30 4.64
N PRO A 128 -77.60 24.35 4.88
CA PRO A 128 -78.17 24.21 6.22
C PRO A 128 -77.73 22.91 6.92
N GLU A 129 -77.56 22.96 8.24
CA GLU A 129 -77.02 21.84 9.04
C GLU A 129 -77.86 20.56 8.92
N ASP A 130 -79.18 20.71 8.82
CA ASP A 130 -80.15 19.63 8.65
C ASP A 130 -80.15 19.02 7.24
N GLU A 131 -79.44 19.64 6.28
CA GLU A 131 -79.27 19.12 4.91
C GLU A 131 -77.91 18.48 4.67
N LYS A 132 -76.91 18.72 5.54
CA LYS A 132 -75.53 18.21 5.38
C LYS A 132 -75.43 16.69 5.31
N TRP A 133 -76.37 15.96 5.94
CA TRP A 133 -76.40 14.49 5.87
C TRP A 133 -76.55 13.96 4.44
N LYS A 134 -77.16 14.73 3.53
CA LYS A 134 -77.32 14.34 2.11
C LYS A 134 -75.99 14.27 1.37
N LEU A 135 -74.96 14.98 1.87
CA LEU A 135 -73.62 14.97 1.29
C LEU A 135 -72.71 13.92 1.91
N LYS A 136 -73.09 13.34 3.06
CA LYS A 136 -72.26 12.33 3.72
C LYS A 136 -72.11 11.12 2.81
N VAL A 137 -70.87 10.67 2.65
CA VAL A 137 -70.55 9.50 1.84
C VAL A 137 -70.15 8.38 2.79
N LYS A 138 -70.77 7.21 2.62
CA LYS A 138 -70.31 5.98 3.26
C LYS A 138 -69.05 5.53 2.55
N MET A 139 -67.92 5.62 3.24
CA MET A 139 -66.64 5.19 2.69
C MET A 139 -66.05 4.08 3.54
N ARG A 140 -65.48 3.12 2.84
CA ARG A 140 -64.80 1.95 3.38
C ARG A 140 -63.31 2.25 3.48
N GLU A 141 -62.75 2.21 4.69
CA GLU A 141 -61.34 2.52 4.95
C GLU A 141 -60.47 1.26 4.87
N GLY A 142 -60.13 0.86 3.63
CA GLY A 142 -59.04 -0.08 3.35
C GLY A 142 -59.33 -1.56 3.61
N GLY A 143 -58.39 -2.43 3.22
CA GLY A 143 -58.59 -3.89 3.07
C GLY A 143 -59.00 -4.73 4.29
N MET A 144 -59.29 -4.14 5.46
CA MET A 144 -59.95 -4.80 6.61
C MET A 144 -61.47 -4.49 6.68
N ASP A 145 -62.06 -4.09 5.55
CA ASP A 145 -63.46 -3.67 5.36
C ASP A 145 -64.57 -4.70 5.69
N MET A 146 -64.25 -5.91 6.12
CA MET A 146 -65.28 -6.88 6.51
C MET A 146 -65.67 -6.82 7.99
N PHE A 147 -64.92 -6.11 8.84
CA PHE A 147 -65.10 -6.17 10.30
C PHE A 147 -65.29 -4.83 11.00
N VAL A 148 -65.14 -3.70 10.30
CA VAL A 148 -65.33 -2.36 10.86
C VAL A 148 -66.59 -1.72 10.25
N PRO A 149 -67.54 -1.23 11.07
CA PRO A 149 -68.73 -0.52 10.57
C PRO A 149 -68.35 0.69 9.71
N GLU A 150 -69.12 0.95 8.66
CA GLU A 150 -68.92 2.11 7.77
C GLU A 150 -69.16 3.41 8.54
N GLU A 151 -68.15 4.27 8.62
CA GLU A 151 -68.29 5.62 9.16
C GLU A 151 -68.79 6.57 8.06
N GLU A 152 -69.80 7.39 8.38
CA GLU A 152 -70.28 8.45 7.49
C GLU A 152 -69.50 9.74 7.75
N LYS A 153 -68.70 10.18 6.77
CA LYS A 153 -67.90 11.42 6.83
C LYS A 153 -68.35 12.41 5.76
N MET A 154 -68.08 13.69 6.01
CA MET A 154 -68.26 14.72 4.98
C MET A 154 -67.21 14.54 3.87
N PRO A 155 -67.54 14.81 2.59
CA PRO A 155 -66.59 14.76 1.48
C PRO A 155 -65.30 15.55 1.75
N SER A 156 -65.39 16.75 2.33
CA SER A 156 -64.22 17.57 2.64
C SER A 156 -63.26 16.91 3.64
N GLU A 157 -63.78 16.27 4.68
CA GLU A 157 -62.99 15.53 5.69
C GLU A 157 -62.26 14.34 5.07
N TRP A 158 -62.96 13.62 4.19
CA TRP A 158 -62.37 12.50 3.47
C TRP A 158 -61.28 12.97 2.49
N ILE A 159 -61.55 14.00 1.68
CA ILE A 159 -60.57 14.56 0.75
C ILE A 159 -59.34 15.04 1.52
N LYS A 160 -59.49 15.71 2.68
CA LYS A 160 -58.36 16.11 3.53
C LYS A 160 -57.52 14.92 3.99
N LYS A 161 -58.16 13.83 4.42
CA LYS A 161 -57.46 12.62 4.87
C LYS A 161 -56.67 11.97 3.73
N GLU A 162 -57.32 11.75 2.58
CA GLU A 162 -56.70 11.16 1.40
C GLU A 162 -55.59 12.08 0.84
N LEU A 163 -55.79 13.41 0.87
CA LEU A 163 -54.78 14.38 0.47
C LEU A 163 -53.54 14.25 1.34
N LYS A 164 -53.71 14.19 2.67
CA LYS A 164 -52.61 14.01 3.62
C LYS A 164 -51.86 12.71 3.36
N GLN A 165 -52.56 11.61 3.11
CA GLN A 165 -51.95 10.32 2.80
C GLN A 165 -51.15 10.37 1.49
N ARG A 166 -51.71 10.99 0.44
CA ARG A 166 -51.04 11.15 -0.85
C ARG A 166 -49.84 12.09 -0.78
N GLU A 167 -49.92 13.19 -0.04
CA GLU A 167 -48.78 14.09 0.16
C GLU A 167 -47.64 13.39 0.92
N GLN A 168 -47.97 12.59 1.93
CA GLN A 168 -46.98 11.74 2.62
C GLN A 168 -46.36 10.70 1.69
N HIS A 169 -47.18 10.02 0.88
CA HIS A 169 -46.68 9.07 -0.12
C HIS A 169 -45.79 9.75 -1.15
N LEU A 170 -46.20 10.91 -1.68
CA LEU A 170 -45.43 11.68 -2.65
C LEU A 170 -44.05 12.07 -2.07
N LYS A 171 -44.02 12.52 -0.81
CA LYS A 171 -42.78 12.85 -0.12
C LYS A 171 -41.90 11.62 0.06
N GLN A 172 -42.46 10.49 0.50
CA GLN A 172 -41.73 9.23 0.63
C GLN A 172 -41.13 8.78 -0.71
N THR A 173 -41.92 8.84 -1.79
CA THR A 173 -41.48 8.51 -3.15
C THR A 173 -40.33 9.42 -3.60
N GLN A 174 -40.45 10.74 -3.36
CA GLN A 174 -39.40 11.69 -3.70
C GLN A 174 -38.11 11.40 -2.93
N GLU A 175 -38.19 11.17 -1.62
CA GLU A 175 -37.04 10.86 -0.76
C GLU A 175 -36.39 9.53 -1.15
N ALA A 176 -37.18 8.49 -1.39
CA ALA A 176 -36.69 7.18 -1.81
C ALA A 176 -36.01 7.25 -3.18
N SER A 177 -36.63 7.89 -4.17
CA SER A 177 -36.05 8.06 -5.50
C SER A 177 -34.76 8.89 -5.46
N SER A 178 -34.77 10.01 -4.74
CA SER A 178 -33.60 10.89 -4.60
C SER A 178 -32.44 10.21 -3.89
N SER A 179 -32.72 9.43 -2.84
CA SER A 179 -31.73 8.63 -2.12
C SER A 179 -31.06 7.59 -3.04
N GLN A 180 -31.85 6.91 -3.87
CA GLN A 180 -31.32 5.94 -4.83
C GLN A 180 -30.48 6.61 -5.94
N TRP A 181 -30.87 7.80 -6.41
CA TRP A 181 -30.02 8.59 -7.31
C TRP A 181 -28.70 9.03 -6.67
N ALA A 182 -28.73 9.44 -5.39
CA ALA A 182 -27.53 9.78 -4.65
C ALA A 182 -26.58 8.58 -4.50
N GLN A 183 -27.09 7.40 -4.17
CA GLN A 183 -26.30 6.16 -4.12
C GLN A 183 -25.66 5.81 -5.48
N ALA A 184 -26.40 5.99 -6.57
CA ALA A 184 -25.86 5.77 -7.91
C ALA A 184 -24.73 6.76 -8.26
N ALA A 185 -24.87 8.02 -7.84
CA ALA A 185 -23.84 9.04 -8.03
C ALA A 185 -22.60 8.79 -7.17
N GLU A 186 -22.77 8.36 -5.92
CA GLU A 186 -21.66 7.98 -5.02
C GLU A 186 -20.88 6.78 -5.57
N ALA A 187 -21.58 5.76 -6.09
CA ALA A 187 -20.94 4.62 -6.73
C ALA A 187 -20.15 5.05 -7.99
N ALA A 188 -20.70 5.96 -8.80
CA ALA A 188 -20.01 6.53 -9.95
C ALA A 188 -18.77 7.34 -9.55
N GLU A 189 -18.86 8.12 -8.46
CA GLU A 189 -17.72 8.85 -7.92
C GLU A 189 -16.64 7.89 -7.40
N THR A 190 -17.04 6.84 -6.67
CA THR A 190 -16.11 5.83 -6.15
C THR A 190 -15.36 5.15 -7.29
N ILE A 191 -16.04 4.81 -8.40
CA ILE A 191 -15.41 4.22 -9.59
C ILE A 191 -14.24 5.07 -10.10
N ARG A 192 -14.38 6.41 -10.10
CA ARG A 192 -13.32 7.33 -10.58
C ARG A 192 -12.03 7.22 -9.77
N HIS A 193 -12.13 6.83 -8.51
CA HIS A 193 -11.02 6.75 -7.56
C HIS A 193 -10.54 5.32 -7.28
N VAL A 194 -11.16 4.29 -7.88
CA VAL A 194 -10.67 2.91 -7.74
C VAL A 194 -9.27 2.80 -8.34
N GLN A 195 -8.29 2.41 -7.55
CA GLN A 195 -6.93 2.10 -8.00
C GLN A 195 -6.40 0.92 -7.19
N SER A 196 -5.58 0.07 -7.82
CA SER A 196 -4.86 -0.97 -7.11
C SER A 196 -3.74 -0.37 -6.26
N ALA A 197 -3.29 -1.14 -5.27
CA ALA A 197 -2.12 -0.78 -4.48
C ALA A 197 -0.91 -0.52 -5.38
N ASP A 198 -0.67 -1.37 -6.38
CA ASP A 198 0.43 -1.17 -7.31
C ASP A 198 0.33 0.13 -8.12
N THR A 199 -0.89 0.56 -8.48
CA THR A 199 -1.06 1.81 -9.25
C THR A 199 -0.90 3.03 -8.35
N TYR A 200 -1.54 3.03 -7.18
CA TYR A 200 -1.57 4.19 -6.28
C TYR A 200 -0.38 4.22 -5.32
N ALA A 201 -0.16 3.15 -4.55
CA ALA A 201 0.86 3.12 -3.50
C ALA A 201 2.28 3.24 -4.07
N LEU A 202 2.57 2.66 -5.24
CA LEU A 202 3.87 2.82 -5.88
C LEU A 202 4.08 4.26 -6.35
N LYS A 203 3.06 4.88 -6.98
CA LYS A 203 3.12 6.28 -7.39
C LYS A 203 3.39 7.19 -6.19
N GLU A 204 2.62 7.03 -5.11
CA GLU A 204 2.82 7.80 -3.88
C GLU A 204 4.17 7.54 -3.23
N SER A 205 4.68 6.30 -3.31
CA SER A 205 6.03 5.97 -2.84
C SER A 205 7.08 6.72 -3.64
N TYR A 206 7.01 6.69 -4.98
CA TYR A 206 7.96 7.39 -5.84
C TYR A 206 7.95 8.90 -5.59
N ASP A 207 6.76 9.48 -5.44
CA ASP A 207 6.58 10.91 -5.13
C ASP A 207 7.17 11.27 -3.75
N SER A 208 6.91 10.45 -2.73
CA SER A 208 7.39 10.68 -1.35
C SER A 208 8.90 10.56 -1.23
N TYR A 209 9.50 9.54 -1.86
CA TYR A 209 10.95 9.38 -1.89
C TYR A 209 11.63 10.46 -2.73
N ALA A 210 11.03 10.87 -3.85
CA ALA A 210 11.53 12.00 -4.64
C ALA A 210 11.56 13.30 -3.83
N GLN A 211 10.48 13.60 -3.10
CA GLN A 211 10.42 14.77 -2.21
C GLN A 211 11.47 14.68 -1.09
N SER A 212 11.64 13.49 -0.49
CA SER A 212 12.65 13.27 0.55
C SER A 212 14.08 13.46 0.01
N GLY A 213 14.36 12.96 -1.20
CA GLY A 213 15.63 13.19 -1.90
C GLY A 213 15.89 14.67 -2.19
N ILE A 214 14.86 15.45 -2.55
CA ILE A 214 14.97 16.91 -2.71
C ILE A 214 15.31 17.59 -1.38
N VAL A 215 14.71 17.16 -0.27
CA VAL A 215 15.04 17.70 1.07
C VAL A 215 16.49 17.37 1.44
N ALA A 216 16.93 16.13 1.22
CA ALA A 216 18.32 15.72 1.44
C ALA A 216 19.31 16.52 0.57
N MET A 217 18.94 16.81 -0.69
CA MET A 217 19.71 17.67 -1.59
C MET A 217 19.84 19.09 -1.06
N GLN A 218 18.72 19.72 -0.68
CA GLN A 218 18.72 21.09 -0.17
C GLN A 218 19.53 21.21 1.13
N GLN A 219 19.41 20.23 2.01
CA GLN A 219 20.19 20.17 3.25
C GLN A 219 21.68 19.94 2.97
N THR A 220 22.02 19.10 1.98
CA THR A 220 23.40 18.93 1.51
C THR A 220 23.98 20.26 1.03
N ASP A 221 23.29 20.95 0.12
CA ASP A 221 23.77 22.21 -0.46
C ASP A 221 23.97 23.27 0.63
N LYS A 222 23.08 23.32 1.63
CA LYS A 222 23.21 24.21 2.80
C LYS A 222 24.46 23.88 3.62
N LEU A 223 24.61 22.63 4.05
CA LEU A 223 25.72 22.23 4.93
C LEU A 223 27.08 22.28 4.24
N GLN A 224 27.14 22.02 2.92
CA GLN A 224 28.35 22.18 2.13
C GLN A 224 28.79 23.65 2.03
N LYS A 225 27.84 24.59 1.83
CA LYS A 225 28.13 26.03 1.86
C LYS A 225 28.66 26.49 3.22
N GLU A 226 28.20 25.88 4.30
CA GLU A 226 28.69 26.14 5.67
C GLU A 226 30.02 25.43 5.99
N GLY A 227 30.55 24.59 5.08
CA GLY A 227 31.77 23.80 5.32
C GLY A 227 31.60 22.66 6.34
N LYS A 228 30.36 22.31 6.71
CA LYS A 228 30.04 21.31 7.75
C LYS A 228 29.89 19.90 7.20
N LEU A 229 29.80 19.73 5.89
CA LEU A 229 29.51 18.45 5.26
C LEU A 229 30.48 18.18 4.11
N LYS A 230 31.14 17.02 4.14
CA LYS A 230 32.09 16.57 3.09
C LYS A 230 31.45 15.64 2.06
N LYS A 231 30.50 14.80 2.47
CA LYS A 231 29.78 13.86 1.60
C LYS A 231 28.30 14.25 1.51
N PRO A 232 27.66 14.17 0.34
CA PRO A 232 26.22 14.42 0.21
C PRO A 232 25.38 13.53 1.14
N LEU A 233 24.26 14.06 1.62
CA LEU A 233 23.24 13.27 2.32
C LEU A 233 22.41 12.51 1.29
N ALA A 234 22.10 11.24 1.54
CA ALA A 234 21.21 10.45 0.69
C ALA A 234 20.09 9.83 1.53
N ILE A 235 18.93 9.64 0.90
CA ILE A 235 17.88 8.79 1.42
C ILE A 235 18.15 7.38 0.90
N ALA A 236 18.43 6.45 1.82
CA ALA A 236 18.73 5.06 1.49
C ALA A 236 17.53 4.16 1.83
N MET A 237 16.94 3.51 0.83
CA MET A 237 15.89 2.50 1.05
C MET A 237 16.52 1.14 1.27
N GLU A 238 16.09 0.43 2.30
CA GLU A 238 16.62 -0.87 2.68
C GLU A 238 15.65 -2.00 2.32
N ASN A 239 16.18 -3.14 1.84
CA ASN A 239 15.39 -4.37 1.76
C ASN A 239 15.19 -4.91 3.18
N LEU A 240 13.94 -4.96 3.65
CA LEU A 240 13.62 -5.38 5.02
C LEU A 240 12.98 -6.78 5.06
N TYR A 241 11.66 -6.88 5.23
CA TYR A 241 10.99 -8.18 5.35
C TYR A 241 10.42 -8.66 4.02
N PRO A 242 10.65 -9.92 3.61
CA PRO A 242 10.11 -10.51 2.38
C PRO A 242 8.60 -10.32 2.14
N GLU A 243 7.81 -10.14 3.20
CA GLU A 243 6.37 -9.86 3.15
C GLU A 243 6.02 -8.43 2.71
N SER A 244 7.00 -7.53 2.65
CA SER A 244 6.83 -6.12 2.28
C SER A 244 7.38 -5.83 0.89
N PHE A 245 6.68 -4.99 0.13
CA PHE A 245 7.16 -4.54 -1.17
C PHE A 245 8.46 -3.74 -1.03
N GLY A 246 9.46 -4.06 -1.84
CA GLY A 246 10.79 -3.47 -1.77
C GLY A 246 11.82 -4.33 -1.02
N ALA A 247 11.39 -5.43 -0.40
CA ALA A 247 12.32 -6.40 0.18
C ALA A 247 12.94 -7.33 -0.87
N HIS A 248 12.29 -7.54 -2.01
CA HIS A 248 12.92 -8.24 -3.13
C HIS A 248 13.85 -7.26 -3.88
N PRO A 249 15.10 -7.64 -4.22
CA PRO A 249 16.05 -6.71 -4.84
C PRO A 249 15.57 -6.04 -6.12
N GLU A 250 14.71 -6.71 -6.90
CA GLU A 250 14.14 -6.11 -8.13
C GLU A 250 13.08 -5.05 -7.84
N GLU A 251 12.31 -5.22 -6.78
CA GLU A 251 11.34 -4.23 -6.32
C GLU A 251 12.07 -3.01 -5.77
N LEU A 252 13.16 -3.22 -5.02
CA LEU A 252 14.03 -2.16 -4.51
C LEU A 252 14.65 -1.34 -5.65
N ILE A 253 15.19 -2.01 -6.69
CA ILE A 253 15.69 -1.33 -7.89
C ILE A 253 14.59 -0.46 -8.52
N THR A 254 13.40 -1.04 -8.67
CA THR A 254 12.23 -0.35 -9.26
C THR A 254 11.83 0.89 -8.44
N LEU A 255 11.77 0.77 -7.11
CA LEU A 255 11.49 1.89 -6.20
C LEU A 255 12.50 3.00 -6.37
N ILE A 256 13.79 2.69 -6.39
CA ILE A 256 14.86 3.68 -6.51
C ILE A 256 14.83 4.38 -7.86
N GLN A 257 14.78 3.61 -8.95
CA GLN A 257 14.84 4.17 -10.30
C GLN A 257 13.63 5.08 -10.57
N ASN A 258 12.42 4.63 -10.26
CA ASN A 258 11.22 5.45 -10.45
C ASN A 258 11.18 6.67 -9.52
N SER A 259 11.70 6.56 -8.28
CA SER A 259 11.85 7.72 -7.38
C SER A 259 12.87 8.73 -7.91
N ARG A 260 13.97 8.25 -8.53
CA ARG A 260 14.98 9.10 -9.16
C ARG A 260 14.41 9.84 -10.38
N GLU A 261 13.70 9.14 -11.25
CA GLU A 261 13.00 9.74 -12.39
C GLU A 261 12.00 10.80 -11.93
N ARG A 262 11.24 10.50 -10.87
CA ARG A 262 10.28 11.44 -10.31
C ARG A 262 10.95 12.68 -9.71
N MET A 263 12.06 12.51 -8.99
CA MET A 263 12.86 13.63 -8.49
C MET A 263 13.41 14.48 -9.63
N GLN A 264 13.93 13.85 -10.69
CA GLN A 264 14.41 14.53 -11.89
C GLN A 264 13.30 15.38 -12.52
N GLU A 265 12.10 14.83 -12.72
CA GLU A 265 10.94 15.58 -13.24
C GLU A 265 10.59 16.81 -12.38
N MET A 266 10.56 16.63 -11.06
CA MET A 266 10.25 17.71 -10.13
C MET A 266 11.30 18.83 -10.19
N LEU A 267 12.58 18.48 -10.33
CA LEU A 267 13.68 19.45 -10.43
C LEU A 267 13.69 20.18 -11.78
N VAL A 268 13.45 19.48 -12.88
CA VAL A 268 13.32 20.08 -14.21
C VAL A 268 12.16 21.07 -14.26
N LYS A 269 11.01 20.72 -13.67
CA LYS A 269 9.87 21.65 -13.52
C LYS A 269 10.22 22.90 -12.70
N ARG A 270 11.25 22.84 -11.85
CA ARG A 270 11.78 23.98 -11.09
C ARG A 270 12.91 24.74 -11.81
N GLY A 271 13.17 24.40 -13.08
CA GLY A 271 14.16 25.08 -13.93
C GLY A 271 15.57 24.49 -13.89
N MET A 272 15.78 23.33 -13.27
CA MET A 272 17.07 22.64 -13.30
C MET A 272 17.29 21.96 -14.67
N ALA A 273 18.54 21.96 -15.15
CA ALA A 273 18.88 21.23 -16.37
C ALA A 273 18.70 19.71 -16.18
N GLU A 274 18.27 19.00 -17.21
CA GLU A 274 17.91 17.58 -17.13
C GLU A 274 19.05 16.69 -16.62
N GLU A 275 20.26 16.86 -17.17
CA GLU A 275 21.46 16.11 -16.75
C GLU A 275 21.87 16.43 -15.30
N GLU A 276 21.71 17.68 -14.87
CA GLU A 276 21.97 18.06 -13.48
C GLU A 276 20.95 17.43 -12.53
N ALA A 277 19.67 17.48 -12.90
CA ALA A 277 18.57 16.90 -12.14
C ALA A 277 18.72 15.38 -11.99
N LYS A 278 19.12 14.69 -13.06
CA LYS A 278 19.42 13.26 -13.03
C LYS A 278 20.57 12.94 -12.07
N LYS A 279 21.69 13.67 -12.17
CA LYS A 279 22.85 13.48 -11.28
C LYS A 279 22.50 13.74 -9.81
N LYS A 280 21.68 14.76 -9.53
CA LYS A 280 21.19 15.06 -8.18
C LYS A 280 20.31 13.93 -7.65
N ALA A 281 19.39 13.40 -8.48
CA ALA A 281 18.56 12.26 -8.10
C ALA A 281 19.41 11.00 -7.79
N GLU A 282 20.40 10.68 -8.63
CA GLU A 282 21.32 9.57 -8.40
C GLU A 282 22.13 9.71 -7.11
N THR A 283 22.51 10.94 -6.76
CA THR A 283 23.30 11.24 -5.55
C THR A 283 22.47 11.13 -4.28
N HIS A 284 21.20 11.54 -4.30
CA HIS A 284 20.39 11.75 -3.10
C HIS A 284 19.36 10.63 -2.82
N ILE A 285 19.19 9.68 -3.75
CA ILE A 285 18.29 8.54 -3.58
C ILE A 285 19.08 7.27 -3.90
N THR A 286 19.29 6.41 -2.90
CA THR A 286 20.10 5.19 -3.00
C THR A 286 19.44 4.02 -2.29
N ALA A 287 19.96 2.81 -2.48
CA ALA A 287 19.57 1.61 -1.76
C ALA A 287 20.60 1.25 -0.68
N THR A 288 20.12 0.64 0.39
CA THR A 288 20.91 -0.16 1.33
C THR A 288 20.62 -1.62 1.05
N LEU A 289 21.65 -2.42 0.80
CA LEU A 289 21.51 -3.89 0.79
C LEU A 289 21.79 -4.41 2.19
N ASP A 290 20.81 -5.02 2.83
CA ASP A 290 21.04 -5.88 3.98
C ASP A 290 21.15 -7.34 3.54
N THR A 291 22.28 -7.97 3.87
CA THR A 291 22.57 -9.36 3.46
C THR A 291 21.75 -10.39 4.22
N GLY A 292 21.41 -10.13 5.48
CA GLY A 292 20.58 -11.00 6.30
C GLY A 292 19.13 -10.98 5.82
N HIS A 293 18.55 -9.80 5.60
CA HIS A 293 17.22 -9.62 5.05
C HIS A 293 17.07 -10.31 3.68
N LEU A 294 18.09 -10.27 2.83
CA LEU A 294 18.09 -11.03 1.57
C LEU A 294 18.04 -12.55 1.81
N ASN A 295 18.78 -13.06 2.80
CA ASN A 295 18.79 -14.49 3.12
C ASN A 295 17.45 -14.96 3.71
N MET A 296 16.63 -14.06 4.29
CA MET A 296 15.26 -14.40 4.76
C MET A 296 14.33 -14.89 3.65
N TRP A 297 14.65 -14.64 2.37
CA TRP A 297 13.90 -15.23 1.26
C TRP A 297 14.01 -16.76 1.20
N ARG A 298 14.97 -17.36 1.92
CA ARG A 298 15.13 -18.82 2.03
C ARG A 298 13.87 -19.49 2.57
N LYS A 299 13.12 -18.83 3.47
CA LYS A 299 11.86 -19.36 4.02
C LYS A 299 10.77 -19.62 2.98
N TYR A 300 10.85 -18.98 1.80
CA TYR A 300 9.92 -19.17 0.68
C TYR A 300 10.53 -19.98 -0.47
N TRP A 301 11.79 -20.39 -0.36
CA TRP A 301 12.44 -21.17 -1.39
C TRP A 301 11.85 -22.59 -1.45
N THR A 302 11.22 -22.91 -2.58
CA THR A 302 10.71 -24.27 -2.83
C THR A 302 11.79 -25.03 -3.58
N GLY A 303 12.58 -25.81 -2.85
CA GLY A 303 13.62 -26.68 -3.43
C GLY A 303 13.03 -27.78 -4.33
N ASP A 304 13.87 -28.32 -5.19
CA ASP A 304 13.53 -29.49 -6.00
C ASP A 304 13.53 -30.74 -5.08
N PRO A 305 12.40 -31.47 -4.96
CA PRO A 305 12.32 -32.66 -4.11
C PRO A 305 13.23 -33.81 -4.58
N GLN A 306 13.77 -33.74 -5.81
CA GLN A 306 14.71 -34.72 -6.35
C GLN A 306 16.17 -34.42 -5.98
N LYS A 307 16.46 -33.22 -5.45
CA LYS A 307 17.80 -32.78 -5.07
C LYS A 307 18.04 -32.95 -3.58
N SER A 308 19.30 -33.12 -3.20
CA SER A 308 19.72 -33.07 -1.81
C SER A 308 19.52 -31.66 -1.22
N LEU A 309 19.48 -31.57 0.12
CA LEU A 309 19.40 -30.29 0.82
C LEU A 309 20.56 -29.36 0.43
N LYS A 310 21.77 -29.90 0.31
CA LYS A 310 22.96 -29.13 -0.07
C LYS A 310 22.85 -28.57 -1.49
N GLU A 311 22.37 -29.36 -2.44
CA GLU A 311 22.16 -28.89 -3.81
C GLU A 311 21.10 -27.78 -3.86
N ASN A 312 19.99 -27.93 -3.13
CA ASN A 312 18.97 -26.91 -3.01
C ASN A 312 19.49 -25.61 -2.36
N ASP A 313 20.35 -25.72 -1.34
CA ASP A 313 21.01 -24.58 -0.70
C ASP A 313 21.98 -23.86 -1.64
N GLU A 314 22.74 -24.61 -2.44
CA GLU A 314 23.63 -24.05 -3.46
C GLU A 314 22.85 -23.31 -4.56
N GLU A 315 21.68 -23.82 -4.96
CA GLU A 315 20.80 -23.14 -5.91
C GLU A 315 20.22 -21.83 -5.36
N PHE A 316 19.80 -21.83 -4.10
CA PHE A 316 19.34 -20.59 -3.45
C PHE A 316 20.49 -19.57 -3.33
N ASN A 317 21.70 -20.02 -2.96
CA ASN A 317 22.87 -19.16 -2.89
C ASN A 317 23.22 -18.57 -4.27
N LYS A 318 23.10 -19.36 -5.34
CA LYS A 318 23.27 -18.87 -6.71
C LYS A 318 22.24 -17.80 -7.05
N TRP A 319 20.96 -18.04 -6.75
CA TRP A 319 19.89 -17.06 -6.92
C TRP A 319 20.17 -15.76 -6.16
N MET A 320 20.57 -15.83 -4.89
CA MET A 320 20.94 -14.65 -4.11
C MET A 320 22.08 -13.87 -4.77
N MET A 321 23.13 -14.56 -5.21
CA MET A 321 24.27 -13.92 -5.87
C MET A 321 23.86 -13.24 -7.18
N GLU A 322 22.97 -13.86 -7.97
CA GLU A 322 22.39 -13.22 -9.16
C GLU A 322 21.65 -11.91 -8.80
N LYS A 323 20.90 -11.90 -7.69
CA LYS A 323 20.22 -10.68 -7.22
C LYS A 323 21.20 -9.61 -6.73
N VAL A 324 22.23 -9.98 -5.99
CA VAL A 324 23.29 -9.05 -5.55
C VAL A 324 24.01 -8.43 -6.73
N VAL A 325 24.34 -9.24 -7.75
CA VAL A 325 24.94 -8.78 -9.01
C VAL A 325 24.02 -7.78 -9.71
N LYS A 326 22.74 -8.11 -9.86
CA LYS A 326 21.74 -7.23 -10.50
C LYS A 326 21.60 -5.90 -9.77
N LEU A 327 21.56 -5.92 -8.43
CA LEU A 327 21.50 -4.72 -7.60
C LEU A 327 22.74 -3.83 -7.80
N SER A 328 23.93 -4.43 -7.83
CA SER A 328 25.19 -3.73 -8.11
C SER A 328 25.20 -3.09 -9.49
N ASP A 329 24.82 -3.84 -10.54
CA ASP A 329 24.84 -3.39 -11.93
C ASP A 329 23.80 -2.28 -12.22
N SER A 330 22.74 -2.22 -11.44
CA SER A 330 21.71 -1.17 -11.57
C SER A 330 22.17 0.22 -11.08
N GLY A 331 23.30 0.32 -10.39
CA GLY A 331 23.84 1.60 -9.89
C GLY A 331 23.00 2.27 -8.80
N VAL A 332 22.15 1.50 -8.10
CA VAL A 332 21.30 2.01 -7.01
C VAL A 332 21.96 1.89 -5.64
N LEU A 333 22.92 0.96 -5.47
CA LEU A 333 23.50 0.59 -4.19
C LEU A 333 24.39 1.71 -3.61
N GLY A 334 23.99 2.26 -2.47
CA GLY A 334 24.73 3.27 -1.72
C GLY A 334 25.42 2.74 -0.47
N HIS A 335 24.74 1.87 0.27
CA HIS A 335 25.22 1.28 1.53
C HIS A 335 25.00 -0.24 1.56
N ILE A 336 25.76 -0.91 2.40
CA ILE A 336 25.57 -2.34 2.71
C ILE A 336 25.49 -2.49 4.22
N HIS A 337 24.43 -3.13 4.70
CA HIS A 337 24.36 -3.71 6.02
C HIS A 337 24.82 -5.18 5.90
N LEU A 338 25.89 -5.49 6.61
CA LEU A 338 26.55 -6.78 6.58
C LEU A 338 26.13 -7.57 7.81
N VAL A 339 25.19 -8.47 7.57
CA VAL A 339 24.45 -9.23 8.57
C VAL A 339 24.37 -10.69 8.14
N ASP A 340 24.42 -11.61 9.11
CA ASP A 340 24.20 -13.03 8.89
C ASP A 340 22.97 -13.53 9.65
N ASN A 341 22.38 -14.62 9.21
CA ASN A 341 21.26 -15.30 9.86
C ASN A 341 21.10 -16.71 9.28
N TYR A 342 20.05 -17.44 9.69
CA TYR A 342 19.74 -18.77 9.17
C TYR A 342 18.71 -18.78 8.02
N GLY A 343 18.19 -17.62 7.62
CA GLY A 343 17.27 -17.44 6.50
C GLY A 343 15.78 -17.56 6.84
N TYR A 344 15.43 -17.63 8.12
CA TYR A 344 14.03 -17.73 8.58
C TYR A 344 13.53 -16.47 9.29
N GLN A 345 14.41 -15.84 10.07
CA GLN A 345 14.12 -14.66 10.87
C GLN A 345 15.25 -13.66 10.69
N ASP A 346 14.97 -12.44 11.15
CA ASP A 346 15.93 -11.36 11.21
C ASP A 346 16.82 -11.50 12.46
N ASP A 347 17.71 -12.50 12.42
CA ASP A 347 18.50 -12.91 13.59
C ASP A 347 19.65 -11.94 13.91
N HIS A 348 20.07 -11.11 12.95
CA HIS A 348 21.24 -10.24 13.09
C HIS A 348 22.48 -10.89 13.75
N LEU A 349 22.93 -12.04 13.24
CA LEU A 349 24.15 -12.71 13.68
C LEU A 349 25.39 -12.01 13.14
N ALA A 350 26.52 -12.24 13.81
CA ALA A 350 27.82 -11.82 13.29
C ALA A 350 28.11 -12.46 11.91
N PRO A 351 28.66 -11.71 10.94
CA PRO A 351 29.10 -12.24 9.66
C PRO A 351 29.96 -13.50 9.81
N GLY A 352 29.50 -14.63 9.27
CA GLY A 352 30.18 -15.92 9.30
C GLY A 352 29.62 -16.92 10.33
N GLU A 353 28.67 -16.53 11.17
CA GLU A 353 28.03 -17.41 12.16
C GLU A 353 26.71 -18.03 11.66
N GLY A 354 26.18 -17.54 10.53
CA GLY A 354 24.95 -18.05 9.90
C GLY A 354 25.23 -18.82 8.62
N ASN A 355 24.23 -18.86 7.73
CA ASN A 355 24.33 -19.52 6.43
C ASN A 355 24.25 -18.53 5.25
N THR A 356 24.28 -17.22 5.51
CA THR A 356 24.34 -16.20 4.47
C THR A 356 25.72 -16.22 3.82
N PRO A 357 25.84 -16.23 2.47
CA PRO A 357 27.15 -16.24 1.80
C PRO A 357 27.81 -14.84 1.80
N VAL A 358 27.89 -14.20 2.97
CA VAL A 358 28.35 -12.82 3.18
C VAL A 358 29.71 -12.53 2.55
N LYS A 359 30.67 -13.44 2.69
CA LYS A 359 32.01 -13.29 2.13
C LYS A 359 31.98 -13.21 0.60
N LEU A 360 31.25 -14.13 -0.03
CA LEU A 360 31.10 -14.18 -1.48
C LEU A 360 30.36 -12.95 -2.02
N MET A 361 29.32 -12.50 -1.31
CA MET A 361 28.60 -11.26 -1.64
C MET A 361 29.53 -10.05 -1.66
N ILE A 362 30.32 -9.85 -0.59
CA ILE A 362 31.24 -8.71 -0.49
C ILE A 362 32.37 -8.79 -1.51
N GLU A 363 33.00 -9.96 -1.72
CA GLU A 363 34.03 -10.14 -2.74
C GLU A 363 33.49 -9.83 -4.15
N THR A 364 32.26 -10.27 -4.44
CA THR A 364 31.57 -9.98 -5.71
C THR A 364 31.33 -8.48 -5.87
N LEU A 365 30.78 -7.81 -4.85
CA LEU A 365 30.51 -6.37 -4.89
C LEU A 365 31.81 -5.55 -5.02
N LYS A 366 32.87 -5.94 -4.31
CA LYS A 366 34.20 -5.30 -4.42
C LYS A 366 34.82 -5.49 -5.81
N SER A 367 34.70 -6.67 -6.41
CA SER A 367 35.22 -6.92 -7.77
C SER A 367 34.45 -6.12 -8.84
N LYS A 368 33.17 -5.80 -8.59
CA LYS A 368 32.37 -4.85 -9.38
C LYS A 368 32.64 -3.37 -9.07
N GLY A 369 33.59 -3.07 -8.18
CA GLY A 369 34.03 -1.72 -7.89
C GLY A 369 33.21 -0.99 -6.82
N TYR A 370 32.46 -1.70 -5.97
CA TYR A 370 31.74 -1.08 -4.85
C TYR A 370 32.70 -0.40 -3.85
N LYS A 371 32.53 0.92 -3.69
CA LYS A 371 33.32 1.79 -2.81
C LYS A 371 32.51 2.40 -1.65
N GLY A 372 31.22 2.06 -1.56
CA GLY A 372 30.34 2.55 -0.51
C GLY A 372 30.71 1.98 0.86
N GLU A 373 30.01 2.48 1.87
CA GLU A 373 30.19 2.06 3.26
C GLU A 373 29.60 0.66 3.47
N ILE A 374 30.25 -0.11 4.33
CA ILE A 374 29.79 -1.44 4.76
C ILE A 374 29.69 -1.35 6.27
N ILE A 375 28.48 -1.53 6.78
CA ILE A 375 28.14 -1.40 8.20
C ILE A 375 27.86 -2.81 8.71
N VAL A 376 28.49 -3.21 9.82
CA VAL A 376 28.22 -4.50 10.45
C VAL A 376 27.12 -4.29 11.49
N GLU A 377 26.01 -5.03 11.39
CA GLU A 377 24.82 -4.81 12.23
C GLU A 377 24.38 -6.07 13.00
N PRO A 378 25.06 -6.42 14.10
CA PRO A 378 24.85 -7.67 14.81
C PRO A 378 23.95 -7.50 16.04
N GLY A 379 22.66 -7.26 15.80
CA GLY A 379 21.64 -7.11 16.84
C GLY A 379 21.60 -8.24 17.88
N ALA A 380 21.47 -9.51 17.47
CA ALA A 380 21.37 -10.60 18.45
C ALA A 380 22.71 -10.95 19.11
N ASP A 381 23.84 -10.79 18.41
CA ASP A 381 25.17 -11.00 19.00
C ASP A 381 25.43 -9.99 20.13
N TYR A 382 24.77 -8.82 20.14
CA TYR A 382 24.88 -7.87 21.26
C TYR A 382 24.31 -8.41 22.59
N THR A 383 23.39 -9.40 22.53
CA THR A 383 22.84 -10.01 23.75
C THR A 383 23.83 -10.94 24.45
N THR A 384 24.82 -11.46 23.72
CA THR A 384 25.90 -12.32 24.23
C THR A 384 27.26 -11.62 24.25
N ASP A 385 27.42 -10.53 23.49
CA ASP A 385 28.57 -9.62 23.45
C ASP A 385 28.13 -8.17 23.66
N VAL A 386 28.03 -7.76 24.93
CA VAL A 386 27.60 -6.42 25.35
C VAL A 386 28.52 -5.30 24.83
N SER A 387 29.70 -5.63 24.30
CA SER A 387 30.63 -4.64 23.74
C SER A 387 30.44 -4.37 22.25
N GLY A 388 29.76 -5.26 21.52
CA GLY A 388 29.71 -5.29 20.05
C GLY A 388 31.07 -5.46 19.36
N PHE A 389 32.17 -5.49 20.12
CA PHE A 389 33.53 -5.53 19.61
C PHE A 389 33.90 -6.93 19.11
N HIS A 390 33.40 -7.98 19.75
CA HIS A 390 33.63 -9.35 19.27
C HIS A 390 32.97 -9.57 17.91
N THR A 391 31.82 -8.94 17.62
CA THR A 391 31.24 -9.09 16.28
C THR A 391 32.09 -8.46 15.18
N VAL A 392 32.64 -7.26 15.41
CA VAL A 392 33.55 -6.64 14.46
C VAL A 392 34.80 -7.52 14.26
N MET A 393 35.33 -8.11 15.33
CA MET A 393 36.47 -9.04 15.24
C MET A 393 36.13 -10.34 14.49
N LYS A 394 34.94 -10.93 14.70
CA LYS A 394 34.46 -12.10 13.93
C LYS A 394 34.40 -11.75 12.44
N THR A 395 33.88 -10.57 12.11
CA THR A 395 33.85 -10.07 10.73
C THR A 395 35.26 -9.92 10.15
N TRP A 396 36.19 -9.32 10.88
CA TRP A 396 37.60 -9.21 10.44
C TRP A 396 38.24 -10.59 10.19
N SER A 397 37.99 -11.54 11.09
CA SER A 397 38.47 -12.92 10.97
C SER A 397 37.93 -13.59 9.71
N LEU A 398 36.63 -13.45 9.40
CA LEU A 398 35.99 -13.99 8.20
C LEU A 398 36.67 -13.51 6.90
N PHE A 399 37.04 -12.23 6.85
CA PHE A 399 37.76 -11.63 5.72
C PHE A 399 39.28 -11.84 5.76
N GLY A 400 39.78 -12.63 6.71
CA GLY A 400 41.20 -12.96 6.80
C GLY A 400 42.07 -11.79 7.27
N SER A 401 41.47 -10.76 7.88
CA SER A 401 42.23 -9.71 8.54
C SER A 401 42.74 -10.26 9.88
N PRO A 402 44.05 -10.43 10.07
CA PRO A 402 44.57 -10.75 11.37
C PRO A 402 44.28 -9.56 12.29
N VAL A 403 43.57 -9.78 13.40
CA VAL A 403 43.39 -8.77 14.46
C VAL A 403 44.77 -8.24 14.94
N TYR A 404 45.82 -9.01 14.70
CA TYR A 404 47.23 -8.67 14.90
C TYR A 404 47.88 -8.21 13.58
N GLY A 405 47.78 -6.93 13.22
CA GLY A 405 48.27 -6.54 11.88
C GLY A 405 48.47 -5.06 11.52
N ALA A 406 48.80 -4.17 12.45
CA ALA A 406 49.47 -2.90 12.09
C ALA A 406 50.43 -2.35 13.16
N ALA A 407 50.61 -3.02 14.31
CA ALA A 407 51.53 -2.59 15.35
C ALA A 407 52.14 -3.77 16.10
N SER A 408 53.07 -4.49 15.49
CA SER A 408 54.26 -4.93 16.21
C SER A 408 55.37 -5.27 15.21
N GLY A 409 56.44 -4.50 15.30
CA GLY A 409 57.66 -4.78 14.56
C GLY A 409 58.25 -6.15 14.93
N VAL A 410 59.19 -6.55 14.09
CA VAL A 410 60.10 -7.70 14.23
C VAL A 410 60.36 -8.08 15.70
N GLY A 411 59.83 -9.23 16.13
CA GLY A 411 60.25 -9.88 17.39
C GLY A 411 59.17 -10.47 18.31
N SER A 412 57.88 -10.15 18.14
CA SER A 412 56.84 -10.70 19.03
C SER A 412 56.32 -12.06 18.54
N SER A 413 56.47 -13.09 19.36
CA SER A 413 55.91 -14.43 19.16
C SER A 413 54.42 -14.39 18.86
N LYS A 414 53.99 -15.18 17.87
CA LYS A 414 52.58 -15.35 17.48
C LYS A 414 51.79 -15.95 18.65
N ARG A 415 50.95 -15.12 19.28
CA ARG A 415 50.02 -15.55 20.34
C ARG A 415 48.84 -16.32 19.74
N GLY A 416 48.46 -17.41 20.40
CA GLY A 416 47.42 -18.34 19.93
C GLY A 416 46.01 -17.92 20.40
N TRP A 417 44.98 -18.38 19.68
CA TRP A 417 43.56 -18.08 19.97
C TRP A 417 43.13 -18.38 21.43
N GLY A 418 43.74 -19.39 22.07
CA GLY A 418 43.46 -19.76 23.46
C GLY A 418 43.83 -18.70 24.51
N GLU A 419 44.67 -17.73 24.16
CA GLU A 419 45.12 -16.68 25.08
C GLU A 419 44.17 -15.46 25.12
N VAL A 420 43.20 -15.37 24.20
CA VAL A 420 42.30 -14.20 24.06
C VAL A 420 40.88 -14.49 24.50
N GLY A 421 40.35 -15.69 24.20
CA GLY A 421 39.01 -16.08 24.65
C GLY A 421 38.86 -16.16 26.18
N TYR A 422 39.98 -16.27 26.91
CA TYR A 422 40.05 -16.30 28.37
C TYR A 422 40.75 -15.06 28.97
N GLY A 423 41.05 -14.04 28.16
CA GLY A 423 41.63 -12.78 28.63
C GLY A 423 40.59 -11.94 29.37
N TRP A 424 40.94 -11.43 30.54
CA TRP A 424 40.05 -10.62 31.38
C TRP A 424 39.55 -9.38 30.61
N PHE A 425 38.26 -9.33 30.32
CA PHE A 425 37.57 -8.21 29.64
C PHE A 425 38.28 -7.65 28.40
N GLY A 426 38.74 -8.52 27.49
CA GLY A 426 39.37 -8.06 26.24
C GLY A 426 40.72 -7.34 26.44
N GLN A 427 41.28 -7.38 27.64
CA GLN A 427 42.66 -6.95 27.89
C GLN A 427 43.60 -8.15 27.78
N THR A 428 44.70 -7.98 27.05
CA THR A 428 45.74 -9.01 26.83
C THR A 428 46.71 -9.14 28.01
N GLN A 429 46.34 -8.65 29.19
CA GLN A 429 47.12 -8.76 30.42
C GLN A 429 46.20 -9.22 31.56
N PRO A 430 46.65 -10.14 32.42
CA PRO A 430 45.95 -10.38 33.68
C PRO A 430 45.89 -9.06 34.48
N PRO A 431 44.84 -8.83 35.28
CA PRO A 431 44.77 -7.64 36.11
C PRO A 431 46.01 -7.54 37.00
N TYR A 432 46.65 -6.37 37.00
CA TYR A 432 47.79 -6.04 37.88
C TYR A 432 47.39 -5.87 39.36
N PHE A 433 46.14 -6.21 39.72
CA PHE A 433 45.63 -6.16 41.09
C PHE A 433 44.27 -6.88 41.15
N THR A 434 44.12 -7.80 42.10
CA THR A 434 42.83 -8.39 42.50
C THR A 434 42.37 -7.75 43.81
N PHE A 435 41.22 -7.06 43.83
CA PHE A 435 40.67 -6.50 45.07
C PHE A 435 39.39 -7.25 45.51
N GLY A 436 39.16 -7.34 46.82
CA GLY A 436 37.97 -7.97 47.40
C GLY A 436 38.15 -9.45 47.71
N GLY A 437 37.04 -10.18 47.92
CA GLY A 437 37.03 -11.57 48.44
C GLY A 437 37.68 -12.65 47.55
N TYR A 438 38.29 -12.26 46.43
CA TYR A 438 39.10 -13.12 45.55
C TYR A 438 40.62 -12.87 45.68
N SER A 439 41.06 -11.91 46.49
CA SER A 439 42.47 -11.78 46.89
C SER A 439 42.86 -12.99 47.75
N PRO A 440 44.05 -13.61 47.58
CA PRO A 440 44.58 -14.54 48.56
C PRO A 440 44.54 -13.88 49.94
N SER A 441 44.17 -14.64 51.00
CA SER A 441 44.17 -14.10 52.36
C SER A 441 45.57 -13.55 52.70
N GLU A 442 45.66 -12.48 53.49
CA GLU A 442 46.94 -11.87 53.89
C GLU A 442 47.88 -12.82 54.66
N GLU A 443 47.44 -14.05 54.94
CA GLU A 443 48.22 -15.12 55.52
C GLU A 443 49.33 -15.65 54.59
N TRP A 444 49.28 -15.34 53.28
CA TRP A 444 50.32 -15.68 52.32
C TRP A 444 51.01 -14.42 51.78
N THR A 445 52.11 -14.03 52.42
CA THR A 445 52.98 -12.92 51.97
C THR A 445 54.27 -13.45 51.35
N LEU A 446 54.71 -12.86 50.24
CA LEU A 446 56.03 -13.13 49.66
C LEU A 446 57.12 -12.73 50.67
N TRP A 447 58.24 -13.45 50.70
CA TRP A 447 59.37 -13.16 51.61
C TRP A 447 59.92 -11.73 51.47
N SER A 448 59.63 -11.07 50.34
CA SER A 448 60.07 -9.73 50.00
C SER A 448 59.21 -8.64 50.65
N GLY A 449 58.09 -8.99 51.28
CA GLY A 449 57.14 -8.04 51.88
C GLY A 449 56.40 -7.17 50.85
N VAL A 450 56.60 -7.43 49.56
CA VAL A 450 55.86 -6.77 48.47
C VAL A 450 54.54 -7.49 48.31
N GLN A 451 53.42 -6.76 48.40
CA GLN A 451 52.11 -7.31 48.08
C GLN A 451 52.15 -7.86 46.65
N LEU A 452 51.50 -9.00 46.40
CA LEU A 452 51.35 -9.51 45.04
C LEU A 452 50.64 -8.42 44.22
N GLU A 453 51.38 -7.82 43.28
CA GLU A 453 50.88 -6.88 42.28
C GLU A 453 49.96 -7.64 41.32
#